data_AF-A0A4Q2ZY15-F1
#
_entry.id   AF-A0A4Q2ZY15-F1
#
_cell.length_a   1.000
_cell.length_b   1.000
_cell.length_c   1.000
_cell.angle_alpha   90.00
_cell.angle_beta   90.00
_cell.angle_gamma   90.00
#
_symmetry.space_group_name_H-M   'P 1'
#
loop_
_entity.id
_entity.type
_entity.pdbx_description
1 polymer ?
#
loop_
_entity_poly.entity_id
_entity_poly.type
_entity_poly.pdbx_seq_one_letter_code
_entity_poly.pdbx_strand_id
1 'polypeptide(L)'
;MIFILCALLLLLTVISRLAPLRYAVHAARASGDPQCAMPKSRWLTAGFVSDEMGRRVNLRGMFVGCVAGSSMEPEGLPAGATFIAEPVIHPGEDIQPGDIVVVDAEAKFSPVGYRLRRVLQITGETVEFAPDRYGQPHHSRPLTEVAGRVTYVVP
;
A
#
# COMPACT_ATOMS: atom_id res chain seq x y z
N MET A 1 15.81 18.53 -38.86
CA MET A 1 14.47 17.97 -38.56
C MET A 1 14.53 16.62 -37.88
N ILE A 2 15.18 15.59 -38.44
CA ILE A 2 15.25 14.22 -37.86
C ILE A 2 15.62 14.20 -36.36
N PHE A 3 16.68 14.93 -35.96
CA PHE A 3 17.11 15.01 -34.56
C PHE A 3 16.04 15.50 -33.57
N ILE A 4 15.14 16.39 -33.99
CA ILE A 4 14.04 16.89 -33.15
C ILE A 4 12.98 15.81 -32.96
N LEU A 5 12.68 15.06 -34.03
CA LEU A 5 11.73 13.94 -33.99
C LEU A 5 12.26 12.81 -33.09
N CYS A 6 13.54 12.49 -33.18
CA CYS A 6 14.21 11.53 -32.30
C CYS A 6 14.18 11.99 -30.83
N ALA A 7 14.49 13.26 -30.55
CA ALA A 7 14.44 13.80 -29.20
C ALA A 7 13.02 13.75 -28.61
N LEU A 8 11.99 14.06 -29.42
CA LEU A 8 10.60 13.99 -28.98
C LEU A 8 10.15 12.54 -28.69
N LEU A 9 10.53 11.58 -29.54
CA LEU A 9 10.27 10.14 -29.32
C LEU A 9 10.99 9.60 -28.08
N LEU A 10 12.20 10.09 -27.81
CA LEU A 10 12.97 9.72 -26.62
C LEU A 10 12.37 10.34 -25.36
N LEU A 11 11.88 11.58 -25.44
CA LEU A 11 11.12 12.23 -24.37
C LEU A 11 9.81 11.48 -24.08
N LEU A 12 9.04 11.14 -25.12
CA LEU A 12 7.78 10.40 -25.00
C LEU A 12 7.97 8.97 -24.46
N THR A 13 9.09 8.30 -24.77
CA THR A 13 9.42 6.97 -24.20
C THR A 13 9.96 7.04 -22.77
N VAL A 14 10.62 8.13 -22.38
CA VAL A 14 10.93 8.41 -20.97
C VAL A 14 9.65 8.71 -20.19
N ILE A 15 8.74 9.53 -20.74
CA ILE A 15 7.43 9.85 -20.14
C ILE A 15 6.51 8.62 -20.09
N SER A 16 6.52 7.72 -21.08
CA SER A 16 5.73 6.49 -21.01
C SER A 16 6.34 5.41 -20.10
N ARG A 17 7.63 5.48 -19.78
CA ARG A 17 8.23 4.75 -18.65
C ARG A 17 7.93 5.38 -17.28
N LEU A 18 7.46 6.62 -17.25
CA LEU A 18 6.85 7.29 -16.09
C LEU A 18 5.33 7.03 -15.98
N ALA A 19 4.76 6.15 -16.82
CA ALA A 19 3.36 5.73 -16.73
C ALA A 19 3.06 5.05 -15.37
N PRO A 20 1.84 5.23 -14.83
CA PRO A 20 1.63 5.40 -13.40
C PRO A 20 1.91 4.12 -12.62
N LEU A 21 2.84 4.24 -11.68
CA LEU A 21 2.94 3.35 -10.53
C LEU A 21 1.61 3.47 -9.75
N ARG A 22 0.91 2.34 -9.56
CA ARG A 22 -0.37 2.30 -8.86
C ARG A 22 -0.16 2.35 -7.34
N TYR A 23 -0.12 3.55 -6.79
CA TYR A 23 0.10 3.72 -5.35
C TYR A 23 -1.20 3.72 -4.54
N ALA A 24 -1.09 3.88 -3.22
CA ALA A 24 -2.22 3.81 -2.30
C ALA A 24 -1.94 4.69 -1.08
N VAL A 25 -1.79 5.98 -1.38
CA VAL A 25 -1.20 7.05 -0.56
C VAL A 25 -1.44 7.10 0.96
N HIS A 26 -2.49 6.53 1.54
CA HIS A 26 -2.80 6.63 2.99
C HIS A 26 -4.01 5.76 3.39
N ALA A 27 -4.10 5.25 4.63
CA ALA A 27 -5.37 4.79 5.23
C ALA A 27 -6.40 5.93 5.52
N ALA A 28 -6.06 7.14 5.04
CA ALA A 28 -6.84 8.36 4.99
C ALA A 28 -6.96 8.96 3.55
N ARG A 29 -6.29 8.40 2.53
CA ARG A 29 -6.26 8.89 1.12
C ARG A 29 -5.57 7.86 0.18
N ALA A 30 -5.97 6.60 0.12
CA ALA A 30 -5.25 5.65 -0.74
C ALA A 30 -5.64 5.84 -2.22
N SER A 31 -4.91 6.75 -2.87
CA SER A 31 -4.99 7.09 -4.29
C SER A 31 -3.88 6.43 -5.07
N GLY A 32 -4.21 6.03 -6.31
CA GLY A 32 -3.27 5.55 -7.34
C GLY A 32 -2.13 6.50 -7.69
N ASP A 33 -2.22 7.78 -7.31
CA ASP A 33 -1.25 8.83 -7.63
C ASP A 33 -0.19 8.99 -6.52
N PRO A 34 1.13 8.86 -6.81
CA PRO A 34 2.19 9.03 -5.82
C PRO A 34 2.20 10.38 -5.12
N GLN A 35 1.79 11.44 -5.81
CA GLN A 35 2.08 12.83 -5.41
C GLN A 35 1.34 13.23 -4.12
N CYS A 36 0.31 12.50 -3.74
CA CYS A 36 -0.48 12.79 -2.54
C CYS A 36 0.10 12.16 -1.24
N ALA A 37 1.09 11.27 -1.31
CA ALA A 37 1.86 10.82 -0.14
C ALA A 37 3.21 11.52 -0.16
N MET A 38 3.49 12.38 0.83
CA MET A 38 4.80 13.03 0.94
C MET A 38 5.88 11.98 1.28
N PRO A 39 6.76 11.58 0.35
CA PRO A 39 7.72 10.52 0.62
C PRO A 39 8.87 11.12 1.45
N LYS A 40 8.99 10.74 2.73
CA LYS A 40 10.10 11.19 3.59
C LYS A 40 11.47 10.68 3.11
N SER A 41 11.50 9.56 2.37
CA SER A 41 12.73 8.91 1.90
C SER A 41 13.00 9.17 0.41
N ARG A 42 14.24 9.53 0.09
CA ARG A 42 14.74 9.74 -1.29
C ARG A 42 14.59 8.49 -2.16
N TRP A 43 14.63 7.30 -1.56
CA TRP A 43 14.53 6.03 -2.28
C TRP A 43 13.10 5.80 -2.81
N LEU A 44 12.08 6.08 -1.99
CA LEU A 44 10.67 6.02 -2.39
C LEU A 44 10.40 6.89 -3.62
N THR A 45 10.93 8.12 -3.63
CA THR A 45 10.84 9.05 -4.77
C THR A 45 11.48 8.50 -6.05
N ALA A 46 12.47 7.63 -5.92
CA ALA A 46 13.14 6.98 -7.05
C ALA A 46 12.47 5.65 -7.48
N GLY A 47 11.36 5.25 -6.84
CA GLY A 47 10.58 4.05 -7.19
C GLY A 47 11.15 2.74 -6.65
N PHE A 48 12.00 2.78 -5.61
CA PHE A 48 12.54 1.58 -4.97
C PHE A 48 12.79 1.75 -3.47
N VAL A 49 12.91 0.66 -2.74
CA VAL A 49 13.52 0.65 -1.39
C VAL A 49 14.67 -0.35 -1.34
N SER A 50 15.48 -0.25 -0.29
CA SER A 50 16.36 -1.34 0.11
C SER A 50 15.66 -2.17 1.20
N ASP A 51 15.70 -3.49 1.08
CA ASP A 51 15.30 -4.38 2.19
C ASP A 51 16.37 -4.40 3.30
N GLU A 52 16.10 -5.14 4.37
CA GLU A 52 17.01 -5.31 5.52
C GLU A 52 18.37 -5.93 5.13
N MET A 53 18.44 -6.62 3.98
CA MET A 53 19.66 -7.19 3.42
C MET A 53 20.36 -6.24 2.42
N GLY A 54 19.87 -5.01 2.26
CA GLY A 54 20.39 -4.02 1.33
C GLY A 54 20.01 -4.27 -0.14
N ARG A 55 19.13 -5.24 -0.44
CA ARG A 55 18.70 -5.56 -1.81
C ARG A 55 17.65 -4.56 -2.28
N ARG A 56 17.75 -4.14 -3.54
CA ARG A 56 16.86 -3.15 -4.16
C ARG A 56 15.52 -3.79 -4.55
N VAL A 57 14.45 -3.43 -3.85
CA VAL A 57 13.06 -3.79 -4.13
C VAL A 57 12.42 -2.73 -5.03
N ASN A 58 11.81 -3.14 -6.14
CA ASN A 58 11.16 -2.23 -7.09
C ASN A 58 9.69 -1.99 -6.69
N LEU A 59 9.27 -0.74 -6.54
CA LEU A 59 7.90 -0.38 -6.09
C LEU A 59 6.86 -0.37 -7.23
N ARG A 60 7.24 -0.75 -8.45
CA ARG A 60 6.33 -0.69 -9.60
C ARG A 60 5.16 -1.66 -9.48
N GLY A 61 3.98 -1.10 -9.27
CA GLY A 61 2.74 -1.85 -9.08
C GLY A 61 2.41 -2.15 -7.61
N MET A 62 3.23 -1.69 -6.67
CA MET A 62 2.99 -1.80 -5.24
C MET A 62 2.15 -0.63 -4.72
N PHE A 63 1.25 -0.95 -3.81
CA PHE A 63 0.55 0.00 -2.96
C PHE A 63 1.59 0.68 -2.06
N VAL A 64 1.69 2.01 -2.10
CA VAL A 64 2.55 2.77 -1.17
C VAL A 64 1.71 3.86 -0.53
N GLY A 65 1.75 3.95 0.79
CA GLY A 65 0.97 4.91 1.54
C GLY A 65 1.54 5.23 2.91
N CYS A 66 0.97 6.25 3.55
CA CYS A 66 1.33 6.68 4.89
C CYS A 66 0.33 6.13 5.94
N VAL A 67 0.87 5.70 7.08
CA VAL A 67 0.08 5.22 8.22
C VAL A 67 -0.53 6.43 8.94
N ALA A 68 -1.84 6.44 9.10
CA ALA A 68 -2.57 7.46 9.85
C ALA A 68 -3.15 6.89 11.14
N GLY A 69 -3.06 7.67 12.22
CA GLY A 69 -3.50 7.24 13.55
C GLY A 69 -2.57 6.18 14.18
N SER A 70 -2.93 5.78 15.40
CA SER A 70 -2.11 4.94 16.29
C SER A 70 -2.64 3.51 16.47
N SER A 71 -3.56 3.05 15.60
CA SER A 71 -4.16 1.72 15.72
C SER A 71 -3.23 0.57 15.32
N MET A 72 -2.21 0.85 14.50
CA MET A 72 -1.24 -0.13 14.01
C MET A 72 0.13 -0.01 14.69
N GLU A 73 0.28 0.88 15.68
CA GLU A 73 1.50 1.01 16.49
C GLU A 73 1.94 -0.30 17.15
N PRO A 74 1.05 -1.13 17.74
CA PRO A 74 1.45 -2.43 18.31
C PRO A 74 2.00 -3.42 17.26
N GLU A 75 1.67 -3.21 15.99
CA GLU A 75 2.06 -4.05 14.86
C GLU A 75 3.33 -3.50 14.15
N GLY A 76 4.01 -2.52 14.76
CA GLY A 76 5.23 -1.91 14.22
C GLY A 76 5.00 -0.79 13.19
N LEU A 77 3.77 -0.31 13.02
CA LEU A 77 3.41 0.74 12.07
C LEU A 77 2.98 2.02 12.82
N PRO A 78 3.93 2.90 13.21
CA PRO A 78 3.61 4.14 13.89
C PRO A 78 2.99 5.19 12.95
N ALA A 79 2.25 6.14 13.54
CA ALA A 79 1.67 7.24 12.80
C ALA A 79 2.75 8.03 12.02
N GLY A 80 2.54 8.20 10.70
CA GLY A 80 3.48 8.88 9.82
C GLY A 80 4.58 7.99 9.22
N ALA A 81 4.61 6.69 9.51
CA ALA A 81 5.43 5.72 8.78
C ALA A 81 4.90 5.52 7.35
N THR A 82 5.77 5.16 6.42
CA THR A 82 5.37 4.71 5.07
C THR A 82 5.23 3.19 5.07
N PHE A 83 4.13 2.65 4.58
CA PHE A 83 3.98 1.24 4.27
C PHE A 83 4.08 0.99 2.76
N ILE A 84 4.55 -0.18 2.39
CA ILE A 84 4.58 -0.73 1.04
C ILE A 84 3.84 -2.06 1.08
N ALA A 85 2.90 -2.25 0.16
CA ALA A 85 2.10 -3.45 0.04
C ALA A 85 2.10 -3.98 -1.39
N GLU A 86 2.16 -5.30 -1.53
CA GLU A 86 1.95 -5.99 -2.79
C GLU A 86 0.45 -6.03 -3.12
N PRO A 87 0.06 -5.88 -4.39
CA PRO A 87 -1.33 -6.05 -4.80
C PRO A 87 -1.76 -7.50 -4.56
N VAL A 88 -2.93 -7.70 -3.95
CA VAL A 88 -3.54 -9.02 -3.84
C VAL A 88 -4.30 -9.31 -5.13
N ILE A 89 -3.99 -10.43 -5.77
CA ILE A 89 -4.58 -10.88 -7.04
C ILE A 89 -5.42 -12.14 -6.79
N HIS A 90 -4.98 -13.00 -5.88
CA HIS A 90 -5.61 -14.24 -5.47
C HIS A 90 -5.76 -14.25 -3.93
N PRO A 91 -6.80 -13.59 -3.38
CA PRO A 91 -6.95 -13.37 -1.94
C PRO A 91 -6.87 -14.61 -1.04
N GLY A 92 -7.23 -15.80 -1.53
CA GLY A 92 -7.13 -17.05 -0.76
C GLY A 92 -5.73 -17.68 -0.73
N GLU A 93 -4.79 -17.19 -1.54
CA GLU A 93 -3.42 -17.70 -1.68
C GLU A 93 -2.38 -16.65 -1.24
N ASP A 94 -2.64 -15.37 -1.56
CA ASP A 94 -1.72 -14.26 -1.35
C ASP A 94 -1.62 -13.75 0.11
N ILE A 95 -2.61 -14.07 0.97
CA ILE A 95 -2.71 -13.55 2.34
C ILE A 95 -2.85 -14.69 3.36
N GLN A 96 -2.28 -14.49 4.55
CA GLN A 96 -2.26 -15.48 5.64
C GLN A 96 -2.59 -14.85 7.01
N PRO A 97 -3.06 -15.64 7.99
CA PRO A 97 -3.17 -15.20 9.38
C PRO A 97 -1.86 -14.57 9.89
N GLY A 98 -1.96 -13.37 10.46
CA GLY A 98 -0.81 -12.56 10.89
C GLY A 98 -0.41 -11.46 9.90
N ASP A 99 -0.75 -11.56 8.61
CA ASP A 99 -0.43 -10.53 7.62
C ASP A 99 -1.11 -9.20 7.96
N ILE A 100 -0.43 -8.10 7.65
CA ILE A 100 -1.02 -6.76 7.66
C ILE A 100 -1.50 -6.44 6.25
N VAL A 101 -2.78 -6.13 6.10
CA VAL A 101 -3.43 -5.92 4.80
C VAL A 101 -4.07 -4.54 4.69
N VAL A 102 -4.13 -4.07 3.45
CA VAL A 102 -4.89 -2.91 2.98
C VAL A 102 -6.27 -3.40 2.56
N VAL A 103 -7.31 -3.04 3.31
CA VAL A 103 -8.70 -3.43 3.04
C VAL A 103 -9.53 -2.18 2.72
N ASP A 104 -10.41 -2.23 1.71
CA ASP A 104 -11.34 -1.15 1.41
C ASP A 104 -12.49 -1.11 2.44
N ALA A 105 -12.76 0.05 3.03
CA ALA A 105 -13.63 0.18 4.19
C ALA A 105 -14.15 1.62 4.39
N GLU A 106 -15.16 1.99 3.58
CA GLU A 106 -15.96 3.20 3.78
C GLU A 106 -16.40 3.37 5.24
N ALA A 107 -16.37 4.62 5.73
CA ALA A 107 -16.56 4.93 7.13
C ALA A 107 -17.49 6.13 7.37
N LYS A 108 -18.44 5.96 8.28
CA LYS A 108 -19.45 6.97 8.67
C LYS A 108 -18.89 8.36 9.01
N PHE A 109 -17.62 8.46 9.42
CA PHE A 109 -16.96 9.70 9.84
C PHE A 109 -15.63 9.96 9.11
N SER A 110 -15.31 9.21 8.06
CA SER A 110 -14.09 9.42 7.27
C SER A 110 -14.37 9.06 5.80
N PRO A 111 -14.27 10.00 4.85
CA PRO A 111 -14.58 9.78 3.43
C PRO A 111 -13.45 9.03 2.71
N VAL A 112 -12.96 7.97 3.33
CA VAL A 112 -11.76 7.25 2.92
C VAL A 112 -12.07 5.77 2.89
N GLY A 113 -11.83 5.16 1.73
CA GLY A 113 -11.93 3.71 1.55
C GLY A 113 -10.91 2.95 2.41
N TYR A 114 -9.65 2.93 2.01
CA TYR A 114 -8.73 1.93 2.55
C TYR A 114 -8.32 2.10 4.01
N ARG A 115 -8.11 0.96 4.69
CA ARG A 115 -7.62 0.83 6.07
C ARG A 115 -6.54 -0.23 6.17
N LEU A 116 -5.70 -0.11 7.18
CA LEU A 116 -4.75 -1.15 7.58
C LEU A 116 -5.37 -2.03 8.68
N ARG A 117 -5.19 -3.35 8.55
CA ARG A 117 -5.69 -4.37 9.48
C ARG A 117 -4.74 -5.55 9.53
N ARG A 118 -4.54 -6.17 10.71
CA ARG A 118 -3.91 -7.49 10.79
C ARG A 118 -4.95 -8.59 10.60
N VAL A 119 -4.68 -9.55 9.73
CA VAL A 119 -5.50 -10.75 9.54
C VAL A 119 -5.44 -11.62 10.78
N LEU A 120 -6.60 -11.99 11.34
CA LEU A 120 -6.73 -12.93 12.44
C LEU A 120 -6.96 -14.35 11.91
N GLN A 121 -7.92 -14.51 11.01
CA GLN A 121 -8.24 -15.78 10.36
C GLN A 121 -8.93 -15.55 9.00
N ILE A 122 -8.94 -16.60 8.18
CA ILE A 122 -9.58 -16.62 6.86
C ILE A 122 -10.54 -17.81 6.85
N THR A 123 -11.82 -17.56 6.58
CA THR A 123 -12.89 -18.54 6.69
C THR A 123 -13.69 -18.58 5.40
N GLY A 124 -13.31 -19.46 4.48
CA GLY A 124 -13.88 -19.50 3.13
C GLY A 124 -13.57 -18.21 2.37
N GLU A 125 -14.60 -17.48 1.95
CA GLU A 125 -14.45 -16.21 1.22
C GLU A 125 -14.37 -14.97 2.13
N THR A 126 -14.29 -15.13 3.46
CA THR A 126 -14.23 -14.01 4.41
C THR A 126 -12.89 -13.95 5.14
N VAL A 127 -12.47 -12.71 5.42
CA VAL A 127 -11.33 -12.39 6.27
C VAL A 127 -11.82 -11.76 7.58
N GLU A 128 -11.26 -12.22 8.68
CA GLU A 128 -11.45 -11.65 10.00
C GLU A 128 -10.18 -10.95 10.44
N PHE A 129 -10.32 -9.84 11.18
CA PHE A 129 -9.20 -9.02 11.59
C PHE A 129 -8.98 -9.05 13.10
N ALA A 130 -7.73 -8.88 13.51
CA ALA A 130 -7.39 -8.73 14.92
C ALA A 130 -8.15 -7.51 15.52
N PRO A 131 -8.58 -7.59 16.79
CA PRO A 131 -9.16 -6.44 17.47
C PRO A 131 -8.14 -5.30 17.60
N ASP A 132 -8.63 -4.08 17.81
CA ASP A 132 -7.73 -2.95 18.06
C ASP A 132 -7.07 -3.02 19.45
N ARG A 133 -6.21 -2.04 19.74
CA ARG A 133 -5.50 -1.91 21.04
C ARG A 133 -6.41 -1.78 22.27
N TYR A 134 -7.72 -1.57 22.09
CA TYR A 134 -8.72 -1.52 23.15
C TYR A 134 -9.57 -2.81 23.22
N GLY A 135 -9.19 -3.85 22.47
CA GLY A 135 -9.93 -5.10 22.35
C GLY A 135 -11.22 -4.99 21.55
N GLN A 136 -11.46 -3.87 20.83
CA GLN A 136 -12.68 -3.72 20.04
C GLN A 136 -12.59 -4.56 18.77
N PRO A 137 -13.58 -5.42 18.48
CA PRO A 137 -13.57 -6.25 17.28
C PRO A 137 -13.68 -5.37 16.03
N HIS A 138 -13.21 -5.93 14.92
CA HIS A 138 -13.38 -5.34 13.60
C HIS A 138 -14.36 -6.20 12.81
N HIS A 139 -15.21 -5.55 12.00
CA HIS A 139 -16.09 -6.28 11.10
C HIS A 139 -15.26 -7.15 10.15
N SER A 140 -15.60 -8.43 10.07
CA SER A 140 -15.14 -9.31 9.01
C SER A 140 -15.59 -8.78 7.65
N ARG A 141 -14.80 -9.06 6.61
CA ARG A 141 -15.05 -8.58 5.24
C ARG A 141 -14.90 -9.71 4.23
N PRO A 142 -15.51 -9.60 3.04
CA PRO A 142 -15.15 -10.43 1.90
C PRO A 142 -13.65 -10.30 1.58
N LEU A 143 -13.03 -11.41 1.19
CA LEU A 143 -11.65 -11.44 0.70
C LEU A 143 -11.42 -10.52 -0.51
N THR A 144 -12.46 -10.26 -1.30
CA THR A 144 -12.44 -9.35 -2.45
C THR A 144 -12.28 -7.87 -2.09
N GLU A 145 -12.47 -7.49 -0.82
CA GLU A 145 -12.19 -6.13 -0.33
C GLU A 145 -10.73 -5.93 0.11
N VAL A 146 -9.93 -7.01 0.14
CA VAL A 146 -8.48 -6.93 0.43
C VAL A 146 -7.74 -6.54 -0.84
N ALA A 147 -7.19 -5.33 -0.85
CA ALA A 147 -6.53 -4.74 -2.02
C ALA A 147 -5.02 -5.02 -2.07
N GLY A 148 -4.38 -5.21 -0.92
CA GLY A 148 -2.94 -5.48 -0.87
C GLY A 148 -2.44 -5.99 0.47
N ARG A 149 -1.28 -6.65 0.48
CA ARG A 149 -0.58 -7.16 1.67
C ARG A 149 0.68 -6.36 1.92
N VAL A 150 0.83 -5.78 3.11
CA VAL A 150 2.01 -5.00 3.52
C VAL A 150 3.22 -5.93 3.62
N THR A 151 4.29 -5.58 2.91
CA THR A 151 5.55 -6.32 2.88
C THR A 151 6.73 -5.52 3.45
N TYR A 152 6.65 -4.19 3.46
CA TYR A 152 7.69 -3.34 4.07
C TYR A 152 7.10 -2.14 4.79
N VAL A 153 7.78 -1.70 5.84
CA VAL A 153 7.49 -0.47 6.60
C VAL A 153 8.78 0.36 6.68
N VAL A 154 8.66 1.66 6.39
CA VAL A 154 9.74 2.65 6.52
C VAL A 154 9.28 3.69 7.56
N PRO A 155 9.86 3.70 8.79
CA PRO A 155 9.47 4.64 9.85
C PRO A 155 9.79 6.11 9.52
#